data_AF-A0AA37GZZ5-F1
#
_entry.id   AF-A0AA37GZZ5-F1
#
_cell.length_a   1.000
_cell.length_b   1.000
_cell.length_c   1.000
_cell.angle_alpha   90.00
_cell.angle_beta   90.00
_cell.angle_gamma   90.00
#
_symmetry.space_group_name_H-M   'P 1'
#
loop_
_entity.id
_entity.type
_entity.pdbx_description
1 polymer ?
#
loop_
_entity_poly.entity_id
_entity_poly.type
_entity_poly.pdbx_seq_one_letter_code
_entity_poly.pdbx_strand_id
1 'polypeptide(L)'
;MDGDRYPGGRQSYHGQNELIASNHVDIINVTSVTSPADVKQWNEKDDEDAQEALYWRQALDCQTNQLSVRMRSVPNGFTKIVFKKMLY
;
A
#
# COMPACT_ATOMS: atom_id res chain seq x y z
N MET A 1 -24.85 4.80 -9.76
CA MET A 1 -23.59 4.78 -10.52
C MET A 1 -22.48 4.74 -9.47
N ASP A 2 -22.43 3.65 -8.71
CA ASP A 2 -21.44 3.47 -7.66
C ASP A 2 -20.17 2.99 -8.34
N GLY A 3 -19.17 3.86 -8.33
CA GLY A 3 -17.84 3.57 -8.84
C GLY A 3 -17.27 2.42 -8.05
N ASP A 4 -17.51 1.20 -8.53
CA ASP A 4 -16.79 0.00 -8.18
C ASP A 4 -15.32 0.29 -8.47
N ARG A 5 -14.62 0.82 -7.47
CA ARG A 5 -13.17 0.96 -7.42
C ARG A 5 -12.58 -0.44 -7.26
N TYR A 6 -12.83 -1.30 -8.23
CA TYR A 6 -12.09 -2.54 -8.38
C TYR A 6 -10.67 -2.17 -8.82
N PRO A 7 -9.63 -2.81 -8.26
CA PRO A 7 -8.23 -2.43 -8.41
C PRO A 7 -7.71 -2.81 -9.81
N GLY A 8 -8.14 -2.06 -10.84
CA GLY A 8 -7.75 -2.25 -12.24
C GLY A 8 -6.33 -1.80 -12.53
N GLY A 9 -5.36 -2.32 -11.78
CA GLY A 9 -3.96 -1.90 -11.87
C GLY A 9 -3.77 -0.44 -11.48
N ARG A 10 -2.64 0.13 -11.92
CA ARG A 10 -2.26 1.51 -11.62
C ARG A 10 -3.25 2.48 -12.25
N GLN A 11 -3.79 3.38 -11.45
CA GLN A 11 -4.69 4.44 -11.88
C GLN A 11 -3.90 5.69 -12.27
N SER A 12 -4.49 6.56 -13.11
CA SER A 12 -3.84 7.79 -13.59
C SER A 12 -3.44 8.76 -12.48
N TYR A 13 -4.12 8.70 -11.33
CA TYR A 13 -3.81 9.51 -10.15
C TYR A 13 -2.72 8.92 -9.26
N HIS A 14 -2.22 7.70 -9.55
CA HIS A 14 -1.17 7.08 -8.76
C HIS A 14 0.20 7.65 -9.11
N GLY A 15 0.92 8.11 -8.07
CA GLY A 15 2.26 8.64 -8.23
C GLY A 15 3.29 7.56 -8.56
N GLN A 16 4.46 7.99 -9.02
CA GLN A 16 5.52 7.07 -9.48
C GLN A 16 6.11 6.23 -8.35
N ASN A 17 6.20 6.80 -7.14
CA ASN A 17 6.74 6.17 -5.94
C ASN A 17 5.64 5.67 -4.99
N GLU A 18 4.39 5.65 -5.45
CA GLU A 18 3.25 5.24 -4.65
C GLU A 18 3.19 3.70 -4.51
N LEU A 19 3.03 3.26 -3.28
CA LEU A 19 2.76 1.88 -2.90
C LEU A 19 1.34 1.75 -2.36
N ILE A 20 0.73 0.58 -2.58
CA ILE A 20 -0.55 0.24 -1.98
C ILE A 20 -0.29 -0.69 -0.79
N ALA A 21 -0.65 -0.24 0.42
CA ALA A 21 -0.62 -1.11 1.60
C ALA A 21 -1.69 -2.19 1.45
N SER A 22 -1.47 -3.40 1.99
CA SER A 22 -2.50 -4.44 1.95
C SER A 22 -2.55 -5.23 3.25
N ASN A 23 -3.75 -5.61 3.69
CA ASN A 23 -3.95 -6.50 4.85
C ASN A 23 -3.61 -7.97 4.54
N HIS A 24 -2.89 -8.22 3.45
CA HIS A 24 -2.40 -9.53 3.08
C HIS A 24 -1.16 -9.89 3.92
N VAL A 25 -1.29 -10.92 4.74
CA VAL A 25 -0.19 -11.49 5.52
C VAL A 25 0.28 -12.77 4.84
N ASP A 26 1.60 -12.90 4.67
CA ASP A 26 2.24 -14.06 4.06
C ASP A 26 3.49 -14.48 4.85
N ILE A 27 3.87 -15.76 4.76
CA ILE A 27 5.07 -16.32 5.39
C ILE A 27 6.18 -16.36 4.34
N ILE A 28 7.23 -15.56 4.55
CA ILE A 28 8.38 -15.48 3.63
C ILE A 28 9.64 -16.08 4.24
N ASN A 29 10.54 -16.55 3.37
CA ASN A 29 11.90 -16.91 3.77
C ASN A 29 12.74 -15.66 4.02
N VAL A 30 13.50 -15.60 5.11
CA VAL A 30 14.40 -14.46 5.38
C VAL A 30 15.44 -14.25 4.27
N THR A 31 15.86 -15.30 3.58
CA THR A 31 16.84 -15.19 2.48
C THR A 31 16.27 -14.56 1.23
N SER A 32 14.94 -14.40 1.12
CA SER A 32 14.33 -13.64 0.02
C SER A 32 14.33 -12.14 0.27
N VAL A 33 14.69 -11.68 1.47
CA VAL A 33 14.79 -10.25 1.80
C VAL A 33 16.11 -9.70 1.27
N THR A 34 16.03 -8.81 0.28
CA THR A 34 17.22 -8.19 -0.33
C THR A 34 17.70 -6.96 0.44
N SER A 35 16.79 -6.07 0.83
CA SER A 35 17.12 -4.83 1.53
C SER A 35 15.90 -4.25 2.25
N PRO A 36 16.12 -3.43 3.30
CA PRO A 36 15.05 -2.60 3.86
C PRO A 36 14.67 -1.47 2.90
N ALA A 37 13.44 -1.00 3.01
CA ALA A 37 12.96 0.16 2.27
C ALA A 37 12.21 1.10 3.24
N ASP A 38 12.56 2.38 3.20
CA ASP A 38 11.85 3.41 3.95
C ASP A 38 10.60 3.85 3.18
N VAL A 39 9.43 3.64 3.79
CA VAL A 39 8.14 3.99 3.19
C VAL A 39 7.38 4.91 4.14
N LYS A 40 7.05 6.12 3.66
CA LYS A 40 6.30 7.11 4.43
C LYS A 40 4.80 6.94 4.24
N GLN A 41 4.01 7.14 5.30
CA GLN A 41 2.58 7.32 5.15
C GLN A 41 2.32 8.77 4.75
N TRP A 42 1.72 8.99 3.57
CA TRP A 42 1.34 10.32 3.11
C TRP A 42 -0.10 10.62 3.48
N ASN A 43 -0.31 11.78 4.09
CA ASN A 43 -1.61 12.36 4.37
C ASN A 43 -1.71 13.67 3.59
N GLU A 44 -2.88 13.98 3.02
CA GLU A 44 -3.14 15.20 2.23
C GLU A 44 -2.84 16.53 2.96
N LYS A 45 -2.55 16.50 4.27
CA LYS A 45 -2.23 17.68 5.08
C LYS A 45 -0.73 18.00 5.18
N ASP A 46 0.14 17.02 4.89
CA ASP A 46 1.60 17.18 4.94
C ASP A 46 2.14 17.01 3.52
N ASP A 47 2.18 18.12 2.78
CA ASP A 47 2.42 18.13 1.34
C ASP A 47 3.91 18.29 0.95
N GLU A 48 4.82 18.42 1.92
CA GLU A 48 6.17 18.92 1.62
C GLU A 48 7.23 17.84 1.27
N ASP A 49 7.07 16.56 1.61
CA ASP A 49 8.22 15.62 1.59
C ASP A 49 8.02 14.24 0.92
N ALA A 50 6.92 14.03 0.18
CA ALA A 50 6.56 12.69 -0.33
C ALA A 50 7.02 12.38 -1.76
N GLN A 51 7.48 13.36 -2.55
CA GLN A 51 7.65 13.14 -4.00
C GLN A 51 8.87 12.30 -4.38
N GLU A 52 9.95 12.29 -3.59
CA GLU A 52 11.17 11.51 -3.90
C GLU A 52 11.25 10.15 -3.20
N ALA A 53 10.61 10.00 -2.04
CA ALA A 53 10.63 8.75 -1.25
C ALA A 53 9.48 7.81 -1.63
N LEU A 54 9.59 6.52 -1.27
CA LEU A 54 8.46 5.60 -1.35
C LEU A 54 7.39 6.04 -0.35
N TYR A 55 6.13 6.05 -0.78
CA TYR A 55 5.02 6.46 0.08
C TYR A 55 3.75 5.65 -0.16
N TRP A 56 2.86 5.63 0.82
CA TRP A 56 1.52 5.05 0.67
C TRP A 56 0.47 5.97 1.31
N ARG A 57 -0.72 6.00 0.69
CA ARG A 57 -1.90 6.75 1.17
C ARG A 57 -3.20 5.95 1.08
N GLN A 58 -3.13 4.80 0.43
CA GLN A 58 -4.24 3.88 0.24
C GLN A 58 -3.84 2.48 0.72
N ALA A 59 -4.81 1.80 1.29
CA ALA A 59 -4.75 0.41 1.71
C ALA A 59 -5.83 -0.40 0.99
N LEU A 60 -5.42 -1.52 0.39
CA LEU A 60 -6.27 -2.53 -0.21
C LEU A 60 -6.66 -3.56 0.84
N ASP A 61 -7.96 -3.77 1.01
CA ASP A 61 -8.48 -4.94 1.70
C ASP A 61 -8.56 -6.10 0.71
N CYS A 62 -7.69 -7.11 0.87
CA CYS A 62 -7.61 -8.26 -0.04
C CYS A 62 -8.85 -9.16 0.00
N GLN A 63 -9.65 -9.10 1.08
CA GLN A 63 -10.86 -9.92 1.20
C GLN A 63 -12.01 -9.30 0.39
N THR A 64 -12.08 -7.97 0.37
CA THR A 64 -13.17 -7.23 -0.28
C THR A 64 -12.77 -6.58 -1.60
N ASN A 65 -11.47 -6.56 -1.93
CA ASN A 65 -10.87 -5.85 -3.05
C ASN A 65 -11.19 -4.35 -3.07
N GLN A 66 -11.33 -3.73 -1.90
CA GLN A 66 -11.64 -2.30 -1.77
C GLN A 66 -10.45 -1.48 -1.29
N LEU A 67 -10.26 -0.31 -1.88
CA LEU A 67 -9.28 0.68 -1.45
C LEU A 67 -9.87 1.61 -0.38
N SER A 68 -9.07 1.91 0.63
CA SER A 68 -9.42 2.82 1.72
C SER A 68 -8.19 3.64 2.15
N VAL A 69 -8.39 4.77 2.82
CA VAL A 69 -7.27 5.62 3.29
C VAL A 69 -6.56 5.01 4.51
N ARG A 70 -7.21 4.07 5.20
CA ARG A 70 -6.69 3.43 6.41
C ARG A 70 -6.71 1.93 6.26
N MET A 71 -5.64 1.29 6.70
CA MET A 71 -5.59 -0.16 6.79
C MET A 71 -6.65 -0.64 7.80
N ARG A 72 -7.51 -1.57 7.38
CA ARG A 72 -8.37 -2.29 8.33
C ARG A 72 -7.47 -3.13 9.24
N SER A 73 -7.80 -3.17 10.52
CA SER A 73 -7.04 -3.86 11.56
C SER A 73 -6.63 -5.26 11.11
N VAL A 74 -5.32 -5.50 11.06
CA VAL A 74 -4.77 -6.85 10.97
C VAL A 74 -4.92 -7.49 12.37
N PRO A 75 -5.21 -8.80 12.49
CA PRO A 75 -5.26 -9.45 13.79
C PRO A 75 -3.96 -9.24 14.58
N ASN A 76 -4.09 -8.95 15.88
CA ASN A 76 -2.99 -8.59 16.77
C ASN A 76 -1.83 -9.61 16.68
N GLY A 77 -0.61 -9.15 16.38
CA GLY A 77 0.61 -9.96 16.46
C GLY A 77 1.50 -10.01 15.21
N PHE A 78 1.01 -9.55 14.05
CA PHE A 78 1.80 -9.53 12.81
C PHE A 78 1.70 -8.17 12.12
N THR A 79 2.62 -7.25 12.46
CA THR A 79 2.73 -5.96 11.75
C THR A 79 3.86 -6.05 10.72
N LYS A 80 3.65 -6.86 9.66
CA LYS A 80 4.38 -6.68 8.40
C LYS A 80 3.38 -6.24 7.35
N ILE A 81 3.44 -4.95 7.01
CA ILE A 81 2.66 -4.40 5.90
C ILE A 81 3.35 -4.83 4.62
N VAL A 82 2.67 -5.68 3.84
CA VAL A 82 3.14 -6.04 2.51
C VAL A 82 2.70 -4.95 1.54
N PHE A 83 3.66 -4.26 0.96
CA PHE A 83 3.44 -3.31 -0.12
C PHE A 83 3.56 -4.03 -1.46
N LYS A 84 2.48 -4.05 -2.24
CA LYS A 84 2.57 -4.42 -3.66
C LYS A 84 2.91 -3.15 -4.44
N LYS A 85 4.09 -3.12 -5.07
CA LYS A 85 4.35 -2.18 -6.15
C LYS A 85 3.51 -2.64 -7.34
N MET A 86 2.53 -1.84 -7.75
CA MET A 86 1.79 -2.07 -8.99
C MET A 86 2.76 -1.82 -10.16
N LEU A 87 3.48 -2.87 -10.56
CA LEU A 87 4.22 -2.91 -11.81
C LEU A 87 3.25 -3.44 -12.87
N TYR A 88 2.87 -2.55 -13.79
CA TYR A 88 2.17 -2.73 -15.07
C TYR A 88 1.21 -3.92 -15.21
#